data_AF-A0A396D152-F1
#
_entry.id   AF-A0A396D152-F1
#
_cell.length_a   1.000
_cell.length_b   1.000
_cell.length_c   1.000
_cell.angle_alpha   90.00
_cell.angle_beta   90.00
_cell.angle_gamma   90.00
#
_symmetry.space_group_name_H-M   'P 1'
#
loop_
_entity.id
_entity.type
_entity.pdbx_description
1 polymer ?
#
loop_
_entity_poly.entity_id
_entity_poly.type
_entity_poly.pdbx_seq_one_letter_code
_entity_poly.pdbx_strand_id
1 'polypeptide(L)'
;MVKVKDLWAVKLIYNRLRRALLASRINRLLGNEDQKNLNTLYRDALLIAHSFEKALCIEGCRDDFGTQKADRLLDYLTFAAKDPSFDNHSYAFTESMAALENWLVRRAQLGLDCSKWQPGFESLAEQTSYEVGLIDLSDRAGIVSDSFASVSDCDKNAINFINGRHSVRSFDSAPVPQETLTQVVELAQSAPSACNRQPSRVYFSGPKSAQVISAAVRGNKGFEQSIFQWAVITADTSLFSCAEYDQWFINGGIYLQSFVLALKAYGIGSCIFQWVVGDSGKEMRSSLGISANEVIIAVVGFGYPKETFARPVARRMPVSEVACWAD
;
A
#
# COMPACT_ATOMS: atom_id res chain seq x y z
N MET A 1 -8.39 49.23 2.77
CA MET A 1 -7.12 48.49 2.63
C MET A 1 -6.92 47.63 3.87
N VAL A 2 -7.23 46.33 3.79
CA VAL A 2 -6.87 45.38 4.85
C VAL A 2 -5.35 45.24 4.83
N LYS A 3 -4.67 45.49 5.95
CA LYS A 3 -3.21 45.50 6.01
C LYS A 3 -2.69 44.08 5.77
N VAL A 4 -1.61 43.93 5.02
CA VAL A 4 -1.00 42.65 4.62
C VAL A 4 -0.71 41.71 5.82
N LYS A 5 -0.51 42.25 7.03
CA LYS A 5 -0.37 41.48 8.27
C LYS A 5 -1.64 40.74 8.69
N ASP A 6 -2.83 41.30 8.43
CA ASP A 6 -4.12 40.69 8.76
C ASP A 6 -4.40 39.48 7.86
N LEU A 7 -3.98 39.52 6.60
CA LEU A 7 -4.07 38.39 5.65
C LEU A 7 -3.23 37.19 6.09
N TRP A 8 -2.07 37.42 6.73
CA TRP A 8 -1.20 36.36 7.23
C TRP A 8 -1.82 35.65 8.45
N ALA A 9 -2.36 36.43 9.39
CA ALA A 9 -3.07 35.90 10.55
C ALA A 9 -4.33 35.12 10.13
N VAL A 10 -5.11 35.66 9.19
CA VAL A 10 -6.28 34.96 8.61
C VAL A 10 -5.88 33.66 7.94
N LYS A 11 -4.79 33.65 7.15
CA LYS A 11 -4.27 32.43 6.52
C LYS A 11 -3.78 31.40 7.54
N LEU A 12 -3.18 31.84 8.63
CA LEU A 12 -2.71 30.96 9.70
C LEU A 12 -3.88 30.32 10.47
N ILE A 13 -4.89 31.11 10.80
CA ILE A 13 -6.14 30.65 11.43
C ILE A 13 -6.89 29.70 10.50
N TYR A 14 -7.03 30.05 9.22
CA TYR A 14 -7.62 29.20 8.20
C TYR A 14 -6.88 27.85 8.10
N ASN A 15 -5.55 27.86 8.07
CA ASN A 15 -4.76 26.63 8.04
C ASN A 15 -4.87 25.81 9.34
N ARG A 16 -5.02 26.45 10.51
CA ARG A 16 -5.29 25.75 11.78
C ARG A 16 -6.67 25.13 11.80
N LEU A 17 -7.72 25.85 11.38
CA LEU A 17 -9.08 25.34 11.25
C LEU A 17 -9.15 24.20 10.24
N ARG A 18 -8.48 24.33 9.09
CA ARG A 18 -8.40 23.27 8.08
C ARG A 18 -7.70 22.02 8.63
N ARG A 19 -6.62 22.20 9.40
CA ARG A 19 -5.94 21.08 10.09
C ARG A 19 -6.82 20.45 11.17
N ALA A 20 -7.55 21.25 11.96
CA ALA A 20 -8.47 20.74 12.96
C ALA A 20 -9.66 19.98 12.34
N LEU A 21 -10.19 20.46 11.21
CA LEU A 21 -11.23 19.78 10.43
C LEU A 21 -10.70 18.50 9.77
N LEU A 22 -9.48 18.53 9.24
CA LEU A 22 -8.80 17.35 8.72
C LEU A 22 -8.58 16.33 9.83
N ALA A 23 -8.09 16.77 10.99
CA ALA A 23 -7.91 15.94 12.18
C ALA A 23 -9.24 15.38 12.71
N SER A 24 -10.33 16.16 12.71
CA SER A 24 -11.67 15.67 13.07
C SER A 24 -12.19 14.62 12.08
N ARG A 25 -11.90 14.79 10.79
CA ARG A 25 -12.28 13.83 9.75
C ARG A 25 -11.40 12.57 9.78
N ILE A 26 -10.11 12.73 10.04
CA ILE A 26 -9.16 11.66 10.33
C ILE A 26 -9.64 10.91 11.59
N ASN A 27 -9.98 11.61 12.68
CA ASN A 27 -10.56 11.00 13.89
C ASN A 27 -11.90 10.29 13.62
N ARG A 28 -12.70 10.73 12.65
CA ARG A 28 -13.91 10.01 12.24
C ARG A 28 -13.58 8.75 11.42
N LEU A 29 -12.51 8.76 10.62
CA LEU A 29 -11.97 7.57 9.95
C LEU A 29 -11.31 6.61 10.95
N LEU A 30 -10.73 7.14 12.02
CA LEU A 30 -10.04 6.41 13.09
C LEU A 30 -10.98 6.02 14.26
N GLY A 31 -12.23 6.49 14.26
CA GLY A 31 -13.14 6.40 15.42
C GLY A 31 -13.65 4.99 15.75
N ASN A 32 -13.14 3.97 15.06
CA ASN A 32 -13.48 2.56 15.27
C ASN A 32 -12.33 1.75 15.90
N GLU A 33 -11.29 2.39 16.45
CA GLU A 33 -10.15 1.68 17.06
C GLU A 33 -10.50 0.85 18.30
N ASP A 34 -11.48 1.27 19.10
CA ASP A 34 -11.82 0.59 20.36
C ASP A 34 -12.72 -0.65 20.19
N GLN A 35 -13.28 -0.87 19.00
CA GLN A 35 -14.02 -2.08 18.69
C GLN A 35 -13.10 -3.11 18.06
N LYS A 36 -12.90 -4.24 18.75
CA LYS A 36 -12.32 -5.46 18.16
C LYS A 36 -13.22 -5.96 17.03
N ASN A 37 -12.96 -5.48 15.82
CA ASN A 37 -13.53 -5.97 14.57
C ASN A 37 -12.44 -6.66 13.75
N LEU A 38 -12.84 -7.41 12.73
CA LEU A 38 -11.93 -8.20 11.90
C LEU A 38 -10.72 -7.39 11.37
N ASN A 39 -10.93 -6.16 10.91
CA ASN A 39 -9.86 -5.31 10.37
C ASN A 39 -8.84 -4.94 11.45
N THR A 40 -9.29 -4.58 12.66
CA THR A 40 -8.38 -4.26 13.78
C THR A 40 -7.58 -5.48 14.24
N LEU A 41 -8.21 -6.67 14.24
CA LEU A 41 -7.53 -7.93 14.57
C LEU A 41 -6.45 -8.25 13.53
N TYR A 42 -6.76 -8.10 12.24
CA TYR A 42 -5.81 -8.33 11.15
C TYR A 42 -4.66 -7.32 11.12
N ARG A 43 -4.92 -6.03 11.38
CA ARG A 43 -3.87 -5.03 11.56
C ARG A 43 -2.86 -5.45 12.64
N ASP A 44 -3.38 -5.87 13.79
CA ASP A 44 -2.56 -6.21 14.96
C ASP A 44 -1.87 -7.57 14.80
N ALA A 45 -2.50 -8.51 14.09
CA ALA A 45 -1.90 -9.78 13.72
C ALA A 45 -0.71 -9.58 12.77
N LEU A 46 -0.87 -8.81 11.69
CA LEU A 46 0.19 -8.50 10.73
C LEU A 46 1.38 -7.77 11.38
N LEU A 47 1.13 -6.89 12.35
CA LEU A 47 2.19 -6.27 13.17
C LEU A 47 3.05 -7.29 13.90
N ILE A 48 2.40 -8.29 14.49
CA ILE A 48 3.10 -9.35 15.22
C ILE A 48 3.82 -10.28 14.25
N ALA A 49 3.14 -10.71 13.18
CA ALA A 49 3.67 -11.56 12.12
C ALA A 49 4.98 -10.99 11.57
N HIS A 50 4.96 -9.71 11.14
CA HIS A 50 6.15 -9.03 10.65
C HIS A 50 7.27 -8.92 11.69
N SER A 51 6.92 -8.89 12.98
CA SER A 51 7.92 -8.90 14.04
C SER A 51 8.57 -10.26 14.26
N PHE A 52 7.89 -11.36 13.92
CA PHE A 52 8.47 -12.70 13.88
C PHE A 52 9.43 -12.85 12.70
N GLU A 53 9.02 -12.43 11.49
CA GLU A 53 9.86 -12.45 10.30
C GLU A 53 11.19 -11.74 10.54
N LYS A 54 11.16 -10.50 11.06
CA LYS A 54 12.38 -9.75 11.38
C LYS A 54 13.26 -10.45 12.40
N ALA A 55 12.67 -11.15 13.34
CA ALA A 55 13.43 -11.86 14.37
C ALA A 55 14.14 -13.09 13.84
N LEU A 56 13.56 -13.74 12.82
CA LEU A 56 14.21 -14.82 12.11
C LEU A 56 15.48 -14.34 11.36
N CYS A 57 15.59 -13.03 11.05
CA CYS A 57 16.79 -12.41 10.48
C CYS A 57 17.88 -12.03 11.52
N ILE A 58 17.60 -12.13 12.82
CA ILE A 58 18.55 -11.71 13.87
C ILE A 58 19.48 -12.88 14.22
N GLU A 59 20.78 -12.70 13.95
CA GLU A 59 21.82 -13.61 14.46
C GLU A 59 21.82 -13.60 15.99
N GLY A 60 21.72 -14.78 16.62
CA GLY A 60 21.69 -14.89 18.09
C GLY A 60 20.43 -14.30 18.73
N CYS A 61 19.27 -14.42 18.08
CA CYS A 61 17.98 -14.01 18.65
C CYS A 61 17.72 -14.67 20.02
N ARG A 62 17.15 -13.92 20.97
CA ARG A 62 16.90 -14.39 22.35
C ARG A 62 15.90 -15.56 22.38
N ASP A 63 16.14 -16.53 23.24
CA ASP A 63 15.28 -17.72 23.41
C ASP A 63 13.84 -17.39 23.83
N ASP A 64 13.63 -16.28 24.56
CA ASP A 64 12.32 -15.81 25.00
C ASP A 64 11.65 -14.86 23.99
N PHE A 65 12.27 -14.61 22.85
CA PHE A 65 11.75 -13.66 21.86
C PHE A 65 10.38 -14.11 21.34
N GLY A 66 9.44 -13.17 21.38
CA GLY A 66 8.14 -13.35 20.75
C GLY A 66 7.11 -14.14 21.56
N THR A 67 7.45 -14.67 22.73
CA THR A 67 6.55 -15.49 23.56
C THR A 67 5.22 -14.79 23.91
N GLN A 68 5.26 -13.58 24.48
CA GLN A 68 4.05 -12.75 24.73
C GLN A 68 3.34 -12.29 23.45
N LYS A 69 4.05 -12.28 22.32
CA LYS A 69 3.47 -11.92 21.03
C LYS A 69 2.74 -13.12 20.41
N ALA A 70 3.25 -14.34 20.59
CA ALA A 70 2.61 -15.57 20.16
C ALA A 70 1.26 -15.77 20.87
N ASP A 71 1.20 -15.48 22.18
CA ASP A 71 -0.05 -15.44 22.94
C ASP A 71 -1.10 -14.53 22.26
N ARG A 72 -0.72 -13.27 22.02
CA ARG A 72 -1.61 -12.28 21.41
C ARG A 72 -1.98 -12.60 19.98
N LEU A 73 -1.04 -13.11 19.18
CA LEU A 73 -1.30 -13.47 17.78
C LEU A 73 -2.31 -14.60 17.70
N LEU A 74 -2.14 -15.65 18.51
CA LEU A 74 -3.08 -16.76 18.57
C LEU A 74 -4.47 -16.27 19.02
N ASP A 75 -4.54 -15.40 20.03
CA ASP A 75 -5.79 -14.76 20.44
C ASP A 75 -6.46 -14.00 19.29
N TYR A 76 -5.71 -13.14 18.58
CA TYR A 76 -6.26 -12.34 17.47
C TYR A 76 -6.78 -13.21 16.33
N LEU A 77 -6.03 -14.24 15.93
CA LEU A 77 -6.45 -15.16 14.87
C LEU A 77 -7.67 -16.00 15.31
N THR A 78 -7.71 -16.43 16.57
CA THR A 78 -8.86 -17.14 17.15
C THR A 78 -10.11 -16.26 17.21
N PHE A 79 -9.97 -14.98 17.54
CA PHE A 79 -11.10 -14.04 17.51
C PHE A 79 -11.53 -13.72 16.09
N ALA A 80 -10.59 -13.58 15.15
CA ALA A 80 -10.88 -13.33 13.74
C ALA A 80 -11.66 -14.48 13.12
N ALA A 81 -11.29 -15.73 13.41
CA ALA A 81 -11.97 -16.94 12.92
C ALA A 81 -13.43 -17.07 13.38
N LYS A 82 -13.86 -16.29 14.40
CA LYS A 82 -15.24 -16.24 14.89
C LYS A 82 -16.07 -15.12 14.26
N ASP A 83 -15.45 -14.22 13.51
CA ASP A 83 -16.15 -13.13 12.83
C ASP A 83 -17.00 -13.69 11.67
N PRO A 84 -18.26 -13.27 11.50
CA PRO A 84 -19.10 -13.73 10.38
C PRO A 84 -18.54 -13.41 8.99
N SER A 85 -17.64 -12.42 8.88
CA SER A 85 -16.98 -12.02 7.64
C SER A 85 -15.61 -12.67 7.46
N PHE A 86 -15.25 -13.64 8.31
CA PHE A 86 -13.99 -14.35 8.24
C PHE A 86 -13.83 -15.09 6.92
N ASP A 87 -12.63 -14.99 6.37
CA ASP A 87 -12.17 -15.71 5.20
C ASP A 87 -10.79 -16.30 5.50
N ASN A 88 -10.69 -17.62 5.49
CA ASN A 88 -9.46 -18.35 5.75
C ASN A 88 -8.43 -18.22 4.61
N HIS A 89 -8.83 -17.70 3.45
CA HIS A 89 -7.94 -17.35 2.35
C HIS A 89 -7.52 -15.87 2.36
N SER A 90 -7.99 -15.09 3.33
CA SER A 90 -7.59 -13.68 3.44
C SER A 90 -6.09 -13.56 3.73
N TYR A 91 -5.42 -12.67 2.99
CA TYR A 91 -3.98 -12.41 3.11
C TYR A 91 -3.53 -12.23 4.57
N ALA A 92 -4.25 -11.41 5.34
CA ALA A 92 -3.85 -11.10 6.71
C ALA A 92 -3.87 -12.35 7.61
N PHE A 93 -4.83 -13.25 7.42
CA PHE A 93 -4.92 -14.50 8.17
C PHE A 93 -3.83 -15.47 7.74
N THR A 94 -3.68 -15.72 6.43
CA THR A 94 -2.71 -16.67 5.89
C THR A 94 -1.27 -16.27 6.22
N GLU A 95 -0.92 -14.99 6.04
CA GLU A 95 0.39 -14.43 6.38
C GLU A 95 0.69 -14.59 7.88
N SER A 96 -0.29 -14.30 8.73
CA SER A 96 -0.14 -14.37 10.18
C SER A 96 -0.01 -15.80 10.70
N MET A 97 -0.79 -16.74 10.14
CA MET A 97 -0.66 -18.16 10.43
C MET A 97 0.70 -18.69 10.00
N ALA A 98 1.17 -18.36 8.80
CA ALA A 98 2.48 -18.75 8.29
C ALA A 98 3.62 -18.18 9.15
N ALA A 99 3.53 -16.92 9.58
CA ALA A 99 4.52 -16.33 10.47
C ALA A 99 4.57 -17.01 11.85
N LEU A 100 3.42 -17.38 12.42
CA LEU A 100 3.34 -18.13 13.67
C LEU A 100 3.93 -19.54 13.52
N GLU A 101 3.59 -20.23 12.44
CA GLU A 101 4.12 -21.54 12.09
C GLU A 101 5.65 -21.50 11.98
N ASN A 102 6.19 -20.57 11.20
CA ASN A 102 7.64 -20.40 11.03
C ASN A 102 8.34 -20.10 12.36
N TRP A 103 7.72 -19.30 13.23
CA TRP A 103 8.24 -19.04 14.57
C TRP A 103 8.27 -20.31 15.44
N LEU A 104 7.21 -21.12 15.42
CA LEU A 104 7.15 -22.42 16.14
C LEU A 104 8.21 -23.40 15.62
N VAL A 105 8.32 -23.55 14.29
CA VAL A 105 9.31 -24.41 13.64
C VAL A 105 10.72 -24.00 14.02
N ARG A 106 11.05 -22.70 13.97
CA ARG A 106 12.37 -22.19 14.36
C ARG A 106 12.69 -22.50 15.82
N ARG A 107 11.73 -22.31 16.72
CA ARG A 107 11.91 -22.62 18.15
C ARG A 107 12.16 -24.09 18.39
N ALA A 108 11.40 -24.96 17.74
CA ALA A 108 11.57 -26.41 17.82
C ALA A 108 12.97 -26.83 17.33
N GLN A 109 13.46 -26.25 16.22
CA GLN A 109 14.81 -26.48 15.72
C GLN A 109 15.92 -26.05 16.69
N LEU A 110 15.66 -25.04 17.52
CA LEU A 110 16.56 -24.58 18.58
C LEU A 110 16.42 -25.37 19.88
N GLY A 111 15.52 -26.37 19.95
CA GLY A 111 15.25 -27.14 21.15
C GLY A 111 14.52 -26.37 22.25
N LEU A 112 13.83 -25.27 21.89
CA LEU A 112 13.07 -24.44 22.83
C LEU A 112 11.66 -24.99 23.03
N ASP A 113 11.09 -24.78 24.23
CA ASP A 113 9.73 -25.24 24.54
C ASP A 113 8.68 -24.48 23.72
N CYS A 114 7.79 -25.26 23.08
CA CYS A 114 6.64 -24.81 22.29
C CYS A 114 5.30 -25.33 22.85
N SER A 115 5.30 -26.11 23.94
CA SER A 115 4.12 -26.81 24.47
C SER A 115 2.95 -25.90 24.81
N LYS A 116 3.23 -24.63 25.14
CA LYS A 116 2.20 -23.61 25.39
C LYS A 116 1.38 -23.23 24.15
N TRP A 117 2.01 -23.14 22.97
CA TRP A 117 1.39 -22.57 21.76
C TRP A 117 1.02 -23.62 20.72
N GLN A 118 1.79 -24.72 20.64
CA GLN A 118 1.61 -25.77 19.64
C GLN A 118 0.17 -26.30 19.57
N PRO A 119 -0.49 -26.68 20.69
CA PRO A 119 -1.85 -27.22 20.64
C PRO A 119 -2.88 -26.20 20.16
N GLY A 120 -2.68 -24.92 20.51
CA GLY A 120 -3.56 -23.83 20.09
C GLY A 120 -3.44 -23.53 18.59
N PHE A 121 -2.21 -23.54 18.06
CA PHE A 121 -1.96 -23.41 16.63
C PHE A 121 -2.59 -24.57 15.84
N GLU A 122 -2.37 -25.81 16.27
CA GLU A 122 -2.91 -27.00 15.60
C GLU A 122 -4.45 -27.01 15.60
N SER A 123 -5.06 -26.69 16.75
CA SER A 123 -6.52 -26.62 16.86
C SER A 123 -7.10 -25.52 15.98
N LEU A 124 -6.46 -24.34 15.94
CA LEU A 124 -6.90 -23.25 15.07
C LEU A 124 -6.75 -23.64 13.60
N ALA A 125 -5.62 -24.24 13.21
CA ALA A 125 -5.36 -24.67 11.85
C ALA A 125 -6.41 -25.68 11.36
N GLU A 126 -6.75 -26.66 12.20
CA GLU A 126 -7.82 -27.62 11.91
C GLU A 126 -9.19 -26.93 11.76
N GLN A 127 -9.55 -26.04 12.69
CA GLN A 127 -10.83 -25.33 12.66
C GLN A 127 -11.00 -24.44 11.43
N THR A 128 -9.91 -23.85 10.93
CA THR A 128 -9.94 -22.93 9.78
C THR A 128 -9.54 -23.60 8.47
N SER A 129 -9.30 -24.91 8.45
CA SER A 129 -8.75 -25.63 7.30
C SER A 129 -7.46 -25.00 6.75
N TYR A 130 -6.59 -24.51 7.65
CA TYR A 130 -5.28 -23.97 7.25
C TYR A 130 -4.30 -25.12 6.97
N GLU A 131 -3.65 -25.08 5.82
CA GLU A 131 -2.69 -26.10 5.40
C GLU A 131 -1.31 -25.86 6.05
N VAL A 132 -0.97 -26.69 7.04
CA VAL A 132 0.34 -26.67 7.71
C VAL A 132 1.41 -27.27 6.80
N GLY A 133 2.59 -26.65 6.78
CA GLY A 133 3.79 -27.23 6.18
C GLY A 133 3.91 -27.10 4.66
N LEU A 134 3.21 -26.17 3.99
CA LEU A 134 3.52 -25.90 2.58
C LEU A 134 4.90 -25.23 2.48
N ILE A 135 5.74 -25.80 1.62
CA ILE A 135 7.14 -25.41 1.37
C ILE A 135 7.24 -24.47 0.14
N ASP A 136 6.13 -24.19 -0.54
CA ASP A 136 6.14 -23.31 -1.72
C ASP A 136 6.35 -21.85 -1.31
N LEU A 137 7.52 -21.31 -1.69
CA LEU A 137 7.96 -19.95 -1.37
C LEU A 137 7.20 -18.86 -2.14
N SER A 138 6.35 -19.24 -3.10
CA SER A 138 5.66 -18.27 -3.97
C SER A 138 4.56 -17.46 -3.26
N ASP A 139 3.97 -17.98 -2.17
CA ASP A 139 2.75 -17.42 -1.58
C ASP A 139 2.74 -17.31 -0.01
N ARG A 140 3.89 -17.25 0.67
CA ARG A 140 3.94 -17.22 2.16
C ARG A 140 4.98 -16.28 2.78
N ALA A 141 4.65 -15.77 3.99
CA ALA A 141 5.59 -15.20 4.96
C ALA A 141 6.80 -16.12 5.21
N GLY A 142 8.01 -15.56 5.27
CA GLY A 142 9.22 -16.35 5.51
C GLY A 142 10.52 -15.59 5.25
N ILE A 143 11.64 -16.32 5.25
CA ILE A 143 12.97 -15.77 4.90
C ILE A 143 13.54 -16.53 3.71
N VAL A 144 14.03 -15.78 2.74
CA VAL A 144 14.91 -16.29 1.68
C VAL A 144 16.32 -15.75 1.92
N SER A 145 17.33 -16.62 1.81
CA SER A 145 18.73 -16.20 1.84
C SER A 145 19.15 -15.71 0.45
N ASP A 146 19.60 -14.47 0.35
CA ASP A 146 20.10 -13.88 -0.90
C ASP A 146 21.62 -13.63 -0.80
N SER A 147 22.31 -13.67 -1.94
CA SER A 147 23.75 -13.40 -2.02
C SER A 147 23.99 -12.12 -2.81
N PHE A 148 24.66 -11.15 -2.20
CA PHE A 148 24.94 -9.83 -2.79
C PHE A 148 25.83 -9.88 -4.05
N ALA A 149 26.42 -11.05 -4.37
CA ALA A 149 27.34 -11.23 -5.50
C ALA A 149 26.74 -10.92 -6.89
N SER A 150 25.41 -10.81 -7.01
CA SER A 150 24.71 -10.50 -8.26
C SER A 150 24.57 -8.99 -8.58
N VAL A 151 24.87 -8.07 -7.64
CA VAL A 151 24.61 -6.62 -7.80
C VAL A 151 25.89 -5.80 -8.05
N SER A 152 27.02 -6.46 -8.35
CA SER A 152 28.31 -5.76 -8.42
C SER A 152 28.53 -4.86 -9.65
N ASP A 153 27.60 -4.88 -10.62
CA ASP A 153 27.60 -3.94 -11.75
C ASP A 153 26.38 -3.01 -11.72
N CYS A 154 26.64 -1.72 -11.86
CA CYS A 154 25.63 -0.70 -12.08
C CYS A 154 24.74 -1.06 -13.29
N ASP A 155 23.49 -1.50 -13.04
CA ASP A 155 22.54 -1.84 -14.11
C ASP A 155 22.08 -0.59 -14.89
N LYS A 156 22.71 -0.37 -16.04
CA LYS A 156 22.40 0.74 -16.94
C LYS A 156 20.99 0.65 -17.52
N ASN A 157 20.43 -0.55 -17.68
CA ASN A 157 19.07 -0.71 -18.18
C ASN A 157 18.07 -0.22 -17.14
N ALA A 158 18.25 -0.61 -15.86
CA ALA A 158 17.43 -0.10 -14.76
C ALA A 158 17.52 1.44 -14.64
N ILE A 159 18.72 2.01 -14.71
CA ILE A 159 18.92 3.47 -14.66
C ILE A 159 18.20 4.17 -15.82
N ASN A 160 18.39 3.69 -17.06
CA ASN A 160 17.75 4.28 -18.23
C ASN A 160 16.23 4.15 -18.18
N PHE A 161 15.73 3.03 -17.65
CA PHE A 161 14.31 2.80 -17.42
C PHE A 161 13.72 3.82 -16.43
N ILE A 162 14.34 3.97 -15.25
CA ILE A 162 13.88 4.91 -14.22
C ILE A 162 13.93 6.36 -14.75
N ASN A 163 15.05 6.75 -15.39
CA ASN A 163 15.21 8.08 -15.97
C ASN A 163 14.25 8.35 -17.13
N GLY A 164 13.89 7.31 -17.88
CA GLY A 164 12.98 7.39 -19.02
C GLY A 164 11.51 7.58 -18.64
N ARG A 165 11.14 7.51 -17.35
CA ARG A 165 9.76 7.72 -16.91
C ARG A 165 9.39 9.21 -16.95
N HIS A 166 8.26 9.52 -17.59
CA HIS A 166 7.76 10.88 -17.72
C HIS A 166 6.23 10.90 -17.82
N SER A 167 5.63 12.07 -17.56
CA SER A 167 4.18 12.25 -17.66
C SER A 167 3.73 12.35 -19.12
N VAL A 168 2.99 11.34 -19.59
CA VAL A 168 2.37 11.29 -20.93
C VAL A 168 0.92 11.76 -20.82
N ARG A 169 0.46 12.61 -21.76
CA ARG A 169 -0.92 13.15 -21.76
C ARG A 169 -1.61 13.09 -23.12
N SER A 170 -1.01 12.34 -24.04
CA SER A 170 -1.52 12.15 -25.40
C SER A 170 -1.46 10.66 -25.71
N PHE A 171 -2.63 10.02 -25.62
CA PHE A 171 -2.77 8.58 -25.80
C PHE A 171 -3.52 8.25 -27.08
N ASP A 172 -3.30 7.05 -27.60
CA ASP A 172 -4.18 6.42 -28.57
C ASP A 172 -5.54 6.09 -27.91
N SER A 173 -6.58 6.01 -28.72
CA SER A 173 -7.91 5.58 -28.30
C SER A 173 -8.01 4.08 -27.99
N ALA A 174 -7.06 3.27 -28.46
CA ALA A 174 -6.99 1.84 -28.19
C ALA A 174 -6.86 1.59 -26.67
N PRO A 175 -7.79 0.85 -26.04
CA PRO A 175 -7.74 0.59 -24.61
C PRO A 175 -6.64 -0.41 -24.28
N VAL A 176 -5.99 -0.22 -23.13
CA VAL A 176 -5.13 -1.23 -22.51
C VAL A 176 -6.01 -2.40 -22.03
N PRO A 177 -5.72 -3.65 -22.45
CA PRO A 177 -6.48 -4.83 -22.05
C PRO A 177 -6.42 -5.11 -20.55
N GLN A 178 -7.50 -5.69 -20.01
CA GLN A 178 -7.56 -6.05 -18.58
C GLN A 178 -6.44 -7.03 -18.18
N GLU A 179 -6.09 -7.99 -19.02
CA GLU A 179 -5.00 -8.94 -18.76
C GLU A 179 -3.66 -8.22 -18.53
N THR A 180 -3.32 -7.26 -19.40
CA THR A 180 -2.12 -6.44 -19.23
C THR A 180 -2.19 -5.60 -17.95
N LEU A 181 -3.38 -5.08 -17.60
CA LEU A 181 -3.56 -4.34 -16.35
C LEU A 181 -3.40 -5.24 -15.12
N THR A 182 -3.83 -6.50 -15.15
CA THR A 182 -3.58 -7.48 -14.09
C THR A 182 -2.07 -7.65 -13.89
N GLN A 183 -1.32 -7.88 -14.97
CA GLN A 183 0.14 -8.04 -14.93
C GLN A 183 0.86 -6.78 -14.40
N VAL A 184 0.38 -5.59 -14.78
CA VAL A 184 0.86 -4.32 -14.23
C VAL A 184 0.65 -4.26 -12.71
N VAL A 185 -0.52 -4.70 -12.22
CA VAL A 185 -0.84 -4.68 -10.80
C VAL A 185 -0.03 -5.72 -10.03
N GLU A 186 0.15 -6.93 -10.57
CA GLU A 186 1.04 -7.95 -10.01
C GLU A 186 2.48 -7.42 -9.86
N LEU A 187 3.03 -6.80 -10.91
CA LEU A 187 4.35 -6.18 -10.83
C LEU A 187 4.39 -5.03 -9.81
N ALA A 188 3.35 -4.20 -9.75
CA ALA A 188 3.27 -3.10 -8.79
C ALA A 188 3.15 -3.56 -7.33
N GLN A 189 2.62 -4.76 -7.07
CA GLN A 189 2.51 -5.36 -5.73
C GLN A 189 3.87 -5.70 -5.10
N SER A 190 4.95 -5.73 -5.88
CA SER A 190 6.33 -5.78 -5.34
C SER A 190 6.71 -4.54 -4.50
N ALA A 191 5.88 -3.50 -4.50
CA ALA A 191 6.06 -2.33 -3.65
C ALA A 191 6.11 -2.71 -2.15
N PRO A 192 7.14 -2.28 -1.41
CA PRO A 192 7.18 -2.52 0.03
C PRO A 192 6.10 -1.74 0.75
N SER A 193 5.62 -2.28 1.87
CA SER A 193 4.68 -1.60 2.74
C SER A 193 5.01 -1.81 4.22
N ALA A 194 4.60 -0.86 5.06
CA ALA A 194 4.86 -0.91 6.49
C ALA A 194 4.28 -2.20 7.11
N CYS A 195 5.15 -3.01 7.70
CA CYS A 195 4.83 -4.33 8.26
C CYS A 195 4.07 -5.24 7.28
N ASN A 196 4.40 -5.14 6.00
CA ASN A 196 3.76 -5.85 4.89
C ASN A 196 2.22 -5.73 4.86
N ARG A 197 1.63 -4.66 5.43
CA ARG A 197 0.17 -4.54 5.53
C ARG A 197 -0.54 -4.32 4.19
N GLN A 198 0.18 -3.97 3.14
CA GLN A 198 -0.33 -3.85 1.76
C GLN A 198 -1.65 -3.05 1.65
N PRO A 199 -1.67 -1.78 2.10
CA PRO A 199 -2.93 -1.03 2.20
C PRO A 199 -3.46 -0.49 0.87
N SER A 200 -2.63 -0.48 -0.17
CA SER A 200 -2.96 0.18 -1.42
C SER A 200 -4.00 -0.62 -2.20
N ARG A 201 -4.93 0.08 -2.86
CA ARG A 201 -5.85 -0.50 -3.85
C ARG A 201 -5.78 0.31 -5.14
N VAL A 202 -6.13 -0.34 -6.24
CA VAL A 202 -6.21 0.29 -7.57
C VAL A 202 -7.58 0.01 -8.17
N TYR A 203 -8.28 1.08 -8.54
CA TYR A 203 -9.58 1.01 -9.19
C TYR A 203 -9.43 1.49 -10.63
N PHE A 204 -9.69 0.60 -11.59
CA PHE A 204 -9.71 0.95 -13.00
C PHE A 204 -11.08 1.44 -13.44
N SER A 205 -11.10 2.50 -14.24
CA SER A 205 -12.35 3.06 -14.76
C SER A 205 -12.90 2.21 -15.91
N GLY A 206 -14.19 1.86 -15.84
CA GLY A 206 -14.98 1.57 -17.03
C GLY A 206 -15.43 2.85 -17.76
N PRO A 207 -16.10 2.75 -18.94
CA PRO A 207 -16.45 3.91 -19.77
C PRO A 207 -17.25 5.00 -19.05
N LYS A 208 -18.23 4.61 -18.20
CA LYS A 208 -19.04 5.57 -17.43
C LYS A 208 -18.22 6.28 -16.35
N SER A 209 -17.49 5.51 -15.53
CA SER A 209 -16.62 6.07 -14.50
C SER A 209 -15.48 6.92 -15.07
N ALA A 210 -14.99 6.62 -16.28
CA ALA A 210 -13.95 7.42 -16.94
C ALA A 210 -14.43 8.85 -17.21
N GLN A 211 -15.69 9.05 -17.60
CA GLN A 211 -16.28 10.38 -17.77
C GLN A 211 -16.40 11.13 -16.45
N VAL A 212 -16.85 10.44 -15.39
CA VAL A 212 -16.93 11.01 -14.02
C VAL A 212 -15.55 11.45 -13.53
N ILE A 213 -14.55 10.59 -13.68
CA ILE A 213 -13.17 10.88 -13.25
C ILE A 213 -12.59 12.04 -14.07
N SER A 214 -12.75 12.00 -15.40
CA SER A 214 -12.25 13.06 -16.30
C SER A 214 -12.78 14.44 -15.93
N ALA A 215 -14.06 14.52 -15.54
CA ALA A 215 -14.70 15.76 -15.08
C ALA A 215 -14.23 16.21 -13.68
N ALA A 216 -13.93 15.26 -12.79
CA ALA A 216 -13.55 15.54 -11.41
C ALA A 216 -12.05 15.88 -11.23
N VAL A 217 -11.18 15.34 -12.08
CA VAL A 217 -9.72 15.50 -11.97
C VAL A 217 -9.28 16.92 -12.33
N ARG A 218 -8.78 17.64 -11.32
CA ARG A 218 -8.19 18.96 -11.53
C ARG A 218 -6.88 18.84 -12.34
N GLY A 219 -6.70 19.74 -13.30
CA GLY A 219 -5.55 19.74 -14.19
C GLY A 219 -5.71 18.85 -15.44
N ASN A 220 -6.84 18.15 -15.59
CA ASN A 220 -7.17 17.43 -16.82
C ASN A 220 -7.70 18.35 -17.95
N LYS A 221 -7.95 19.63 -17.64
CA LYS A 221 -8.45 20.59 -18.63
C LYS A 221 -7.46 20.75 -19.79
N GLY A 222 -7.92 20.52 -21.02
CA GLY A 222 -7.11 20.47 -22.24
C GLY A 222 -6.66 19.06 -22.65
N PHE A 223 -6.89 18.04 -21.83
CA PHE A 223 -6.53 16.64 -22.10
C PHE A 223 -7.75 15.69 -22.11
N GLU A 224 -8.96 16.23 -21.97
CA GLU A 224 -10.21 15.45 -21.81
C GLU A 224 -10.48 14.50 -22.98
N GLN A 225 -10.01 14.86 -24.18
CA GLN A 225 -10.14 14.08 -25.42
C GLN A 225 -8.91 13.22 -25.72
N SER A 226 -7.93 13.20 -24.81
CA SER A 226 -6.66 12.49 -24.99
C SER A 226 -6.42 11.41 -23.94
N ILE A 227 -7.21 11.37 -22.86
CA ILE A 227 -7.11 10.38 -21.78
C ILE A 227 -8.41 9.59 -21.70
N PHE A 228 -8.34 8.30 -22.02
CA PHE A 228 -9.51 7.43 -22.14
C PHE A 228 -9.68 6.47 -20.96
N GLN A 229 -8.58 6.13 -20.28
CA GLN A 229 -8.59 5.24 -19.11
C GLN A 229 -7.92 5.88 -17.91
N TRP A 230 -8.48 5.56 -16.74
CA TRP A 230 -8.07 6.10 -15.45
C TRP A 230 -7.91 4.99 -14.42
N ALA A 231 -6.90 5.14 -13.58
CA ALA A 231 -6.72 4.34 -12.37
C ALA A 231 -6.81 5.27 -11.16
N VAL A 232 -7.55 4.89 -10.12
CA VAL A 232 -7.59 5.61 -8.85
C VAL A 232 -6.83 4.77 -7.83
N ILE A 233 -5.73 5.33 -7.31
CA ILE A 233 -4.94 4.70 -6.25
C ILE A 233 -5.47 5.17 -4.91
N THR A 234 -5.81 4.23 -4.05
CA THR A 234 -6.31 4.48 -2.70
C THR A 234 -5.44 3.75 -1.67
N ALA A 235 -5.62 4.07 -0.39
CA ALA A 235 -5.05 3.31 0.71
C ALA A 235 -6.12 3.05 1.78
N ASP A 236 -6.22 1.80 2.23
CA ASP A 236 -7.10 1.40 3.34
C ASP A 236 -6.54 1.89 4.68
N THR A 237 -7.29 2.77 5.33
CA THR A 237 -6.91 3.39 6.58
C THR A 237 -7.11 2.50 7.80
N SER A 238 -7.94 1.45 7.69
CA SER A 238 -8.24 0.53 8.80
C SER A 238 -7.06 -0.37 9.16
N LEU A 239 -6.08 -0.49 8.27
CA LEU A 239 -4.83 -1.24 8.47
C LEU A 239 -3.79 -0.46 9.28
N PHE A 240 -4.15 0.68 9.85
CA PHE A 240 -3.24 1.53 10.62
C PHE A 240 -3.95 2.07 11.86
N SER A 241 -3.15 2.39 12.87
CA SER A 241 -3.66 3.09 14.05
C SER A 241 -3.72 4.60 13.85
N CYS A 242 -4.38 5.31 14.78
CA CYS A 242 -4.44 6.76 14.83
C CYS A 242 -3.05 7.40 14.92
N ALA A 243 -2.10 6.71 15.56
CA ALA A 243 -0.72 7.13 15.68
C ALA A 243 0.08 6.98 14.36
N GLU A 244 -0.49 6.28 13.38
CA GLU A 244 0.15 5.94 12.10
C GLU A 244 -0.47 6.69 10.91
N TYR A 245 -1.15 7.83 11.12
CA TYR A 245 -1.92 8.53 10.08
C TYR A 245 -1.11 8.88 8.81
N ASP A 246 0.20 9.11 8.91
CA ASP A 246 1.07 9.39 7.76
C ASP A 246 1.33 8.15 6.89
N GLN A 247 1.13 6.95 7.43
CA GLN A 247 1.37 5.70 6.72
C GLN A 247 0.51 5.57 5.46
N TRP A 248 -0.70 6.12 5.44
CA TRP A 248 -1.59 6.01 4.28
C TRP A 248 -0.97 6.67 3.05
N PHE A 249 -0.41 7.87 3.23
CA PHE A 249 0.21 8.63 2.15
C PHE A 249 1.60 8.10 1.79
N ILE A 250 2.37 7.63 2.77
CA ILE A 250 3.69 7.02 2.53
C ILE A 250 3.53 5.74 1.70
N ASN A 251 2.74 4.78 2.17
CA ASN A 251 2.53 3.50 1.48
C ASN A 251 1.83 3.70 0.14
N GLY A 252 0.82 4.58 0.09
CA GLY A 252 0.15 4.93 -1.16
C GLY A 252 1.09 5.58 -2.19
N GLY A 253 2.01 6.44 -1.74
CA GLY A 253 3.02 7.06 -2.60
C GLY A 253 4.06 6.09 -3.13
N ILE A 254 4.53 5.16 -2.29
CA ILE A 254 5.43 4.07 -2.70
C ILE A 254 4.74 3.21 -3.76
N TYR A 255 3.52 2.74 -3.50
CA TYR A 255 2.76 1.92 -4.45
C TYR A 255 2.46 2.69 -5.75
N LEU A 256 2.08 3.97 -5.66
CA LEU A 256 1.85 4.82 -6.83
C LEU A 256 3.09 4.90 -7.72
N GLN A 257 4.28 5.05 -7.14
CA GLN A 257 5.53 5.08 -7.89
C GLN A 257 5.82 3.73 -8.55
N SER A 258 5.64 2.61 -7.83
CA SER A 258 5.78 1.27 -8.40
C SER A 258 4.78 1.03 -9.53
N PHE A 259 3.53 1.44 -9.36
CA PHE A 259 2.46 1.30 -10.36
C PHE A 259 2.78 2.06 -11.66
N VAL A 260 3.25 3.31 -11.59
CA VAL A 260 3.61 4.05 -12.83
C VAL A 260 4.87 3.54 -13.49
N LEU A 261 5.79 2.92 -12.73
CA LEU A 261 6.93 2.20 -13.29
C LEU A 261 6.48 0.88 -13.93
N ALA A 262 5.58 0.13 -13.31
CA ALA A 262 5.00 -1.08 -13.88
C ALA A 262 4.28 -0.77 -15.20
N LEU A 263 3.42 0.25 -15.25
CA LEU A 263 2.82 0.72 -16.51
C LEU A 263 3.89 0.97 -17.59
N LYS A 264 4.99 1.66 -17.24
CA LYS A 264 6.09 1.91 -18.17
C LYS A 264 6.76 0.62 -18.65
N ALA A 265 6.94 -0.38 -17.78
CA ALA A 265 7.54 -1.67 -18.14
C ALA A 265 6.73 -2.39 -19.23
N TYR A 266 5.40 -2.25 -19.21
CA TYR A 266 4.49 -2.77 -20.22
C TYR A 266 4.24 -1.80 -21.40
N GLY A 267 5.06 -0.76 -21.56
CA GLY A 267 4.95 0.20 -22.68
C GLY A 267 3.77 1.17 -22.55
N ILE A 268 3.13 1.25 -21.39
CA ILE A 268 1.97 2.11 -21.14
C ILE A 268 2.45 3.45 -20.59
N GLY A 269 2.00 4.54 -21.19
CA GLY A 269 2.26 5.89 -20.70
C GLY A 269 1.31 6.24 -19.56
N SER A 270 1.75 7.13 -18.66
CA SER A 270 0.95 7.54 -17.51
C SER A 270 1.15 9.01 -17.15
N CYS A 271 0.15 9.61 -16.51
CA CYS A 271 0.24 10.91 -15.86
C CYS A 271 -0.49 10.88 -14.52
N ILE A 272 0.23 11.22 -13.47
CA ILE A 272 -0.30 11.35 -12.12
C ILE A 272 -0.99 12.71 -11.98
N PHE A 273 -2.22 12.68 -11.49
CA PHE A 273 -3.00 13.83 -11.06
C PHE A 273 -3.18 13.77 -9.55
N GLN A 274 -2.73 14.81 -8.87
CA GLN A 274 -2.87 14.92 -7.42
C GLN A 274 -4.34 15.09 -7.04
N TRP A 275 -4.81 14.29 -6.07
CA TRP A 275 -6.12 14.48 -5.50
C TRP A 275 -6.10 15.56 -4.40
N VAL A 276 -7.19 16.31 -4.28
CA VAL A 276 -7.23 17.48 -3.41
C VAL A 276 -7.56 17.07 -1.98
N VAL A 277 -6.67 17.40 -1.05
CA VAL A 277 -6.90 17.20 0.39
C VAL A 277 -8.17 17.91 0.84
N GLY A 278 -9.12 17.13 1.35
CA GLY A 278 -10.43 17.59 1.85
C GLY A 278 -11.58 17.35 0.87
N ASP A 279 -11.30 17.07 -0.40
CA ASP A 279 -12.32 16.65 -1.36
C ASP A 279 -12.69 15.18 -1.11
N SER A 280 -13.99 14.92 -0.89
CA SER A 280 -14.46 13.55 -0.63
C SER A 280 -14.45 12.68 -1.88
N GLY A 281 -14.38 13.25 -3.08
CA GLY A 281 -14.51 12.50 -4.33
C GLY A 281 -15.82 11.70 -4.40
N LYS A 282 -16.93 12.23 -3.86
CA LYS A 282 -18.18 11.47 -3.62
C LYS A 282 -18.65 10.72 -4.88
N GLU A 283 -18.70 11.42 -6.01
CA GLU A 283 -19.15 10.86 -7.30
C GLU A 283 -18.19 9.79 -7.81
N MET A 284 -16.88 10.06 -7.76
CA MET A 284 -15.84 9.11 -8.14
C MET A 284 -15.90 7.83 -7.29
N ARG A 285 -15.97 7.97 -5.97
CA ARG A 285 -16.10 6.84 -5.03
C ARG A 285 -17.34 6.02 -5.32
N SER A 286 -18.49 6.67 -5.51
CA SER A 286 -19.73 5.98 -5.85
C SER A 286 -19.65 5.27 -7.20
N SER A 287 -18.95 5.85 -8.19
CA SER A 287 -18.83 5.26 -9.53
C SER A 287 -17.90 4.04 -9.59
N LEU A 288 -16.95 3.93 -8.65
CA LEU A 288 -15.94 2.89 -8.59
C LEU A 288 -16.15 1.89 -7.43
N GLY A 289 -17.10 2.15 -6.53
CA GLY A 289 -17.31 1.33 -5.33
C GLY A 289 -16.19 1.44 -4.30
N ILE A 290 -15.52 2.60 -4.21
CA ILE A 290 -14.42 2.80 -3.26
C ILE A 290 -14.97 2.81 -1.83
N SER A 291 -14.42 1.93 -0.98
CA SER A 291 -14.91 1.74 0.39
C SER A 291 -14.71 2.98 1.27
N ALA A 292 -15.54 3.19 2.29
CA ALA A 292 -15.51 4.37 3.16
C ALA A 292 -14.22 4.51 4.00
N ASN A 293 -13.57 3.39 4.31
CA ASN A 293 -12.29 3.32 5.04
C ASN A 293 -11.07 3.63 4.16
N GLU A 294 -11.24 3.93 2.88
CA GLU A 294 -10.12 4.25 2.00
C GLU A 294 -9.95 5.75 1.77
N VAL A 295 -8.70 6.19 1.69
CA VAL A 295 -8.33 7.54 1.24
C VAL A 295 -7.84 7.50 -0.20
N ILE A 296 -8.24 8.48 -1.01
CA ILE A 296 -7.72 8.62 -2.38
C ILE A 296 -6.32 9.24 -2.30
N ILE A 297 -5.33 8.55 -2.85
CA ILE A 297 -3.93 8.97 -2.88
C ILE A 297 -3.67 9.82 -4.12
N ALA A 298 -3.99 9.27 -5.29
CA ALA A 298 -3.84 9.95 -6.57
C ALA A 298 -4.73 9.31 -7.64
N VAL A 299 -4.92 10.05 -8.73
CA VAL A 299 -5.57 9.54 -9.94
C VAL A 299 -4.54 9.50 -11.05
N VAL A 300 -4.51 8.43 -11.83
CA VAL A 300 -3.55 8.22 -12.92
C VAL A 300 -4.32 8.10 -14.23
N GLY A 301 -4.10 9.04 -15.14
CA GLY A 301 -4.51 8.88 -16.53
C GLY A 301 -3.47 8.04 -17.27
N PHE A 302 -3.89 7.02 -18.01
CA PHE A 302 -2.98 6.12 -18.69
C PHE A 302 -3.53 5.64 -20.04
N GLY A 303 -2.62 5.09 -20.85
CA GLY A 303 -2.94 4.52 -22.16
C GLY A 303 -1.68 4.29 -22.99
N TYR A 304 -1.85 3.69 -24.17
CA TYR A 304 -0.76 3.61 -25.13
C TYR A 304 -0.43 5.02 -25.64
N PRO A 305 0.82 5.49 -25.51
CA PRO A 305 1.20 6.78 -26.09
C PRO A 305 1.00 6.76 -27.61
N LYS A 306 0.64 7.91 -28.20
CA LYS A 306 0.69 8.05 -29.67
C LYS A 306 2.12 7.82 -30.16
N GLU A 307 2.28 7.41 -31.42
CA GLU A 307 3.60 7.22 -32.04
C GLU A 307 4.50 8.46 -31.90
N THR A 308 3.92 9.65 -32.05
CA THR A 308 4.57 10.93 -31.76
C THR A 308 3.74 11.75 -30.78
N PHE A 309 4.38 12.28 -29.74
CA PHE A 309 3.74 13.16 -28.75
C PHE A 309 4.75 14.11 -28.11
N ALA A 310 4.26 15.28 -27.70
CA ALA A 310 5.05 16.24 -26.94
C ALA A 310 5.03 15.88 -25.44
N ARG A 311 6.16 16.08 -24.76
CA ARG A 311 6.25 15.95 -23.30
C ARG A 311 7.00 17.14 -22.69
N PRO A 312 6.59 17.60 -21.49
CA PRO A 312 7.38 18.59 -20.76
C PRO A 312 8.69 17.95 -20.27
N VAL A 313 9.79 18.66 -20.44
CA VAL A 313 11.09 18.31 -19.86
C VAL A 313 11.35 19.26 -18.70
N ALA A 314 11.20 18.75 -17.47
CA ALA A 314 11.44 19.52 -16.25
C ALA A 314 12.81 19.18 -15.68
N ARG A 315 13.59 20.22 -15.31
CA ARG A 315 14.84 20.04 -14.57
C ARG A 315 14.55 19.48 -13.17
N ARG A 316 15.46 18.67 -12.64
CA ARG A 316 15.49 18.28 -11.23
C ARG A 316 16.44 19.21 -10.48
N MET A 317 16.20 19.40 -9.18
CA MET A 317 17.12 20.13 -8.32
C MET A 317 18.48 19.41 -8.31
N PRO A 318 19.60 20.15 -8.19
CA PRO A 318 20.92 19.56 -7.96
C PRO A 318 20.93 18.67 -6.71
N VAL A 319 21.75 17.60 -6.73
CA VAL A 319 21.87 16.66 -5.60
C VAL A 319 22.26 17.36 -4.30
N SER A 320 23.13 18.38 -4.38
CA SER A 320 23.59 19.18 -3.25
C SER A 320 22.48 19.93 -2.51
N GLU A 321 21.30 20.11 -3.12
CA GLU A 321 20.15 20.77 -2.48
C GLU A 321 19.19 19.78 -1.81
N VAL A 322 19.35 18.47 -2.06
CA VAL A 322 18.44 17.42 -1.55
C VAL A 322 19.13 16.37 -0.68
N ALA A 323 20.47 16.29 -0.72
CA ALA A 323 21.27 15.37 0.08
C ALA A 323 22.30 16.15 0.93
N CYS A 324 22.31 15.88 2.24
CA CYS A 324 23.30 16.38 3.18
C CYS A 324 24.12 15.19 3.70
N TRP A 325 25.43 15.34 3.75
CA TRP A 325 26.35 14.33 4.27
C TRP A 325 26.85 14.81 5.63
N ALA A 326 26.66 13.98 6.65
CA ALA A 326 27.24 14.20 7.97
C ALA A 326 28.59 13.47 8.02
N ASP A 327 29.55 14.07 8.72
CA ASP A 327 30.84 13.45 9.06
C ASP A 327 30.68 12.30 10.07
#